data_AF-A0A369SLC3-F1
#
_entry.id   AF-A0A369SLC3-F1
#
_cell.length_a   1.000
_cell.length_b   1.000
_cell.length_c   1.000
_cell.angle_alpha   90.00
_cell.angle_beta   90.00
_cell.angle_gamma   90.00
#
_symmetry.space_group_name_H-M   'P 1'
#
loop_
_entity.id
_entity.type
_entity.pdbx_description
1 polymer ?
#
loop_
_entity_poly.entity_id
_entity_poly.type
_entity_poly.pdbx_seq_one_letter_code
_entity_poly.pdbx_strand_id
1 'polypeptide(L)'
;MAVCVAVIARDNYPLYIRTAEPDHELKFHYIAHTSLDVIEEKLATLTKTTSDMRELYLGILYPTEDYKVYGYVTNTKIKFVVVVDASGINYRDTEMRAIFRKLHHAYSDVISNPFYTPETTITSP
;
A
#
# COMPACT_ATOMS: atom_id res chain seq x y z
N MET A 1 -14.52 -5.85 -1.17
CA MET A 1 -13.62 -6.70 -0.37
C MET A 1 -12.19 -6.36 -0.76
N ALA A 2 -11.20 -6.43 0.15
CA ALA A 2 -9.80 -6.25 -0.24
C ALA A 2 -9.32 -7.50 -0.99
N VAL A 3 -8.86 -7.32 -2.22
CA VAL A 3 -8.46 -8.39 -3.14
C VAL A 3 -6.94 -8.56 -3.20
N CYS A 4 -6.18 -7.48 -2.96
CA CYS A 4 -4.73 -7.55 -2.90
C CYS A 4 -4.17 -6.53 -1.90
N VAL A 5 -3.11 -6.92 -1.19
CA VAL A 5 -2.30 -6.03 -0.36
C VAL A 5 -0.85 -6.15 -0.80
N ALA A 6 -0.21 -5.01 -1.02
CA ALA A 6 1.21 -4.93 -1.35
C ALA A 6 1.95 -4.00 -0.38
N VAL A 7 3.14 -4.43 0.03
CA VAL A 7 4.14 -3.64 0.74
C VAL A 7 5.35 -3.53 -0.16
N ILE A 8 5.72 -2.30 -0.49
CA ILE A 8 6.79 -1.98 -1.43
C ILE A 8 7.86 -1.19 -0.70
N ALA A 9 9.11 -1.59 -0.88
CA ALA A 9 10.26 -0.95 -0.27
C ALA A 9 10.44 0.50 -0.75
N ARG A 10 11.32 1.22 -0.06
CA ARG A 10 11.70 2.59 -0.42
C ARG A 10 12.27 2.69 -1.84
N ASP A 11 12.97 1.65 -2.30
CA ASP A 11 13.62 1.57 -3.61
C ASP A 11 12.76 0.81 -4.65
N ASN A 12 11.44 0.80 -4.44
CA ASN A 12 10.45 0.32 -5.40
C ASN A 12 10.45 -1.19 -5.71
N TYR A 13 11.21 -2.01 -4.98
CA TYR A 13 11.06 -3.47 -5.05
C TYR A 13 9.99 -3.99 -4.08
N PRO A 14 9.23 -5.03 -4.44
CA PRO A 14 8.17 -5.57 -3.59
C PRO A 14 8.75 -6.33 -2.39
N LEU A 15 8.32 -5.98 -1.18
CA LEU A 15 8.63 -6.72 0.05
C LEU A 15 7.58 -7.79 0.34
N TYR A 16 6.33 -7.52 -0.02
CA TYR A 16 5.21 -8.43 0.17
C TYR A 16 4.12 -8.10 -0.84
N ILE A 17 3.61 -9.11 -1.54
CA ILE A 17 2.40 -8.99 -2.34
C ILE A 17 1.57 -10.23 -2.04
N ARG A 18 0.32 -10.04 -1.66
CA ARG A 18 -0.62 -11.13 -1.46
C ARG A 18 -1.97 -10.78 -2.06
N THR A 19 -2.42 -11.67 -2.93
CA THR A 19 -3.74 -11.63 -3.57
C THR A 19 -4.66 -12.67 -2.91
N ALA A 20 -5.96 -12.36 -2.83
CA ALA A 20 -7.00 -13.31 -2.49
C ALA A 20 -7.35 -14.24 -3.67
N GLU A 21 -7.03 -13.79 -4.89
CA GLU A 21 -7.27 -14.50 -6.15
C GLU A 21 -5.92 -14.87 -6.77
N PRO A 22 -5.42 -16.11 -6.56
CA PRO A 22 -4.09 -16.52 -7.03
C PRO A 22 -3.98 -16.53 -8.55
N ASP A 23 -5.08 -16.82 -9.27
CA ASP A 23 -5.10 -16.82 -10.75
C ASP A 23 -4.83 -15.43 -11.35
N HIS A 24 -5.03 -14.36 -10.57
CA HIS A 24 -4.85 -12.97 -10.97
C HIS A 24 -3.59 -12.32 -10.37
N GLU A 25 -2.64 -13.11 -9.84
CA GLU A 25 -1.42 -12.59 -9.21
C GLU A 25 -0.68 -11.58 -10.11
N LEU A 26 -0.43 -11.94 -11.38
CA LEU A 26 0.27 -11.06 -12.33
C LEU A 26 -0.46 -9.73 -12.55
N LYS A 27 -1.81 -9.74 -12.58
CA LYS A 27 -2.64 -8.54 -12.72
C LYS A 27 -2.42 -7.60 -11.53
N PHE A 28 -2.41 -8.14 -10.31
CA PHE A 28 -2.19 -7.33 -9.10
C PHE A 28 -0.75 -6.84 -8.95
N HIS A 29 0.24 -7.62 -9.40
CA HIS A 29 1.61 -7.13 -9.52
C HIS A 29 1.70 -5.91 -10.44
N TYR A 30 1.03 -5.95 -11.60
CA TYR A 30 0.99 -4.81 -12.52
C TYR A 30 0.30 -3.58 -11.89
N ILE A 31 -0.86 -3.77 -11.24
CA ILE A 31 -1.58 -2.69 -10.54
C ILE A 31 -0.72 -2.06 -9.44
N ALA A 32 -0.03 -2.88 -8.64
CA ALA A 32 0.86 -2.38 -7.59
C ALA A 32 2.04 -1.61 -8.19
N HIS A 33 2.62 -2.09 -9.29
CA HIS A 33 3.75 -1.42 -9.95
C HIS A 33 3.36 -0.06 -10.54
N THR A 34 2.26 0.01 -11.31
CA THR A 34 1.79 1.28 -11.90
C THR A 34 1.32 2.29 -10.85
N SER A 35 0.94 1.83 -9.66
CA SER A 35 0.57 2.73 -8.56
C SER A 35 1.74 3.54 -8.01
N LEU A 36 2.98 3.12 -8.26
CA LEU A 36 4.18 3.80 -7.77
C LEU A 36 4.33 5.19 -8.38
N ASP A 37 4.03 5.36 -9.66
CA ASP A 37 4.11 6.65 -10.35
C ASP A 37 3.17 7.68 -9.71
N VAL A 38 1.93 7.26 -9.42
CA VAL A 38 0.91 8.11 -8.78
C VAL A 38 1.29 8.46 -7.34
N ILE A 39 1.89 7.50 -6.61
CA ILE A 39 2.39 7.74 -5.25
C ILE A 39 3.49 8.81 -5.27
N GLU A 40 4.44 8.70 -6.22
CA GLU A 40 5.55 9.65 -6.34
C GLU A 40 5.06 11.06 -6.69
N GLU A 41 4.10 11.19 -7.61
CA GLU A 41 3.48 12.47 -7.95
C GLU A 41 2.77 13.12 -6.76
N LYS A 42 1.99 12.34 -5.99
CA LYS A 42 1.32 12.83 -4.78
C LYS A 42 2.33 13.27 -3.71
N LEU A 43 3.41 12.51 -3.50
CA LEU A 43 4.48 12.90 -2.56
C LEU A 43 5.17 14.20 -3.00
N ALA A 44 5.46 14.36 -4.29
CA ALA A 44 6.06 15.58 -4.83
C ALA A 44 5.17 16.81 -4.63
N THR A 45 3.85 16.62 -4.68
CA THR A 45 2.86 17.68 -4.47
C THR A 45 2.73 18.05 -2.99
N LEU A 46 2.65 17.06 -2.09
CA LEU A 46 2.56 17.27 -0.64
C LEU A 46 3.78 18.02 -0.07
N THR A 47 4.96 17.81 -0.64
CA THR A 47 6.19 18.50 -0.21
C THR A 47 6.15 20.01 -0.50
N LYS A 48 5.30 20.47 -1.41
CA LYS A 48 5.15 21.89 -1.79
C LYS A 48 4.12 22.63 -0.94
N THR A 49 3.20 21.91 -0.30
CA THR A 49 2.15 22.48 0.55
C THR A 49 2.53 22.33 2.01
N THR A 50 2.90 23.44 2.66
CA THR A 50 3.40 23.52 4.05
C THR A 50 2.41 23.06 5.13
N SER A 51 1.18 22.65 4.78
CA SER A 51 0.08 22.51 5.72
C SER A 51 -0.17 21.11 6.28
N ASP A 52 0.43 20.03 5.78
CA ASP A 52 0.25 18.71 6.42
C ASP A 52 1.34 17.67 6.08
N MET A 53 2.60 17.97 6.44
CA MET A 53 3.75 17.06 6.30
C MET A 53 3.62 15.69 7.05
N ARG A 54 2.48 15.41 7.70
CA ARG A 54 2.24 14.19 8.49
C ARG A 54 1.15 13.30 7.90
N GLU A 55 0.54 13.67 6.79
CA GLU A 55 -0.51 12.84 6.21
C GLU A 55 0.11 11.65 5.46
N LEU A 56 0.07 10.47 6.11
CA LEU A 56 0.61 9.21 5.58
C LEU A 56 -0.36 8.51 4.61
N TYR A 57 -1.65 8.82 4.68
CA TYR A 57 -2.69 8.24 3.82
C TYR A 57 -2.90 9.09 2.57
N LEU A 58 -2.69 8.52 1.39
CA LEU A 58 -2.76 9.23 0.11
C LEU A 58 -4.15 9.21 -0.53
N GLY A 59 -5.11 8.50 0.09
CA GLY A 59 -6.43 8.30 -0.47
C GLY A 59 -6.44 7.27 -1.60
N ILE A 60 -7.42 7.43 -2.49
CA ILE A 60 -7.49 6.72 -3.75
C ILE A 60 -6.37 7.23 -4.65
N LEU A 61 -5.58 6.31 -5.20
CA LEU A 61 -4.54 6.59 -6.20
C LEU A 61 -5.18 6.72 -7.57
N TYR A 62 -5.83 5.66 -8.03
CA TYR A 62 -6.64 5.66 -9.24
C TYR A 62 -7.71 4.57 -9.17
N PRO A 63 -8.87 4.79 -9.80
CA PRO A 63 -9.85 3.74 -10.04
C PRO A 63 -9.51 2.97 -11.33
N THR A 64 -9.84 1.68 -11.35
CA THR A 64 -9.92 0.83 -12.54
C THR A 64 -11.38 0.41 -12.72
N GLU A 65 -11.73 -0.27 -13.82
CA GLU A 65 -13.10 -0.77 -14.06
C GLU A 65 -13.60 -1.65 -12.90
N ASP A 66 -12.76 -2.60 -12.46
CA ASP A 66 -13.14 -3.57 -11.43
C ASP A 66 -12.64 -3.23 -10.02
N TYR A 67 -11.71 -2.27 -9.89
CA TYR A 67 -10.98 -2.07 -8.63
C TYR A 67 -10.77 -0.61 -8.26
N LYS A 68 -10.60 -0.36 -6.96
CA LYS A 68 -10.11 0.90 -6.41
C LYS A 68 -8.78 0.66 -5.72
N VAL A 69 -7.78 1.45 -6.08
CA VAL A 69 -6.42 1.33 -5.54
C VAL A 69 -6.20 2.44 -4.52
N TYR A 70 -5.90 2.06 -3.29
CA TYR A 70 -5.61 2.98 -2.19
C TYR A 70 -4.13 2.97 -1.84
N GLY A 71 -3.60 4.14 -1.47
CA GLY A 71 -2.19 4.32 -1.14
C GLY A 71 -1.96 4.85 0.27
N TYR A 72 -0.88 4.39 0.87
CA TYR A 72 -0.35 4.91 2.14
C TYR A 72 1.17 4.84 2.11
N VAL A 73 1.86 5.87 2.59
CA VAL A 73 3.32 5.91 2.64
C VAL A 73 3.77 6.22 4.04
N THR A 74 4.66 5.39 4.60
CA THR A 74 5.24 5.61 5.92
C THR A 74 6.25 6.76 5.89
N ASN A 75 6.60 7.27 7.06
CA ASN A 75 7.71 8.22 7.22
C ASN A 75 9.07 7.62 6.80
N THR A 76 9.22 6.30 6.82
CA THR A 76 10.39 5.56 6.31
C THR A 76 10.35 5.31 4.80
N LYS A 77 9.37 5.89 4.09
CA LYS A 77 9.15 5.78 2.64
C LYS A 77 8.77 4.37 2.16
N ILE A 78 8.26 3.53 3.07
CA ILE A 78 7.65 2.25 2.68
C ILE A 78 6.25 2.55 2.17
N LYS A 79 5.89 1.93 1.04
CA LYS A 79 4.65 2.21 0.32
C LYS A 79 3.71 1.02 0.51
N PHE A 80 2.53 1.27 1.04
CA PHE A 80 1.47 0.28 1.15
C PHE A 80 0.41 0.56 0.09
N VAL A 81 0.01 -0.48 -0.62
CA VAL A 81 -1.03 -0.45 -1.63
C VAL A 81 -2.09 -1.47 -1.26
N VAL A 82 -3.34 -1.04 -1.18
CA VAL A 82 -4.48 -1.93 -0.95
C VAL A 82 -5.42 -1.80 -2.13
N VAL A 83 -5.69 -2.92 -2.79
CA VAL A 83 -6.62 -3.02 -3.91
C VAL A 83 -7.92 -3.60 -3.39
N VAL A 84 -9.02 -2.91 -3.66
CA VAL A 84 -10.36 -3.39 -3.30
C VAL A 84 -11.22 -3.50 -4.55
N ASP A 85 -12.11 -4.48 -4.54
CA ASP A 85 -13.17 -4.63 -5.55
C ASP A 85 -14.09 -3.40 -5.55
N ALA A 86 -14.30 -2.81 -6.73
CA ALA A 86 -15.14 -1.64 -6.96
C ALA A 86 -16.64 -1.95 -6.87
N SER A 87 -17.05 -3.20 -7.11
CA SER A 87 -18.44 -3.68 -7.02
C SER A 87 -18.88 -3.95 -5.58
N GLY A 88 -17.94 -3.97 -4.63
CA GLY A 88 -18.20 -4.25 -3.22
C GLY A 88 -18.56 -3.02 -2.38
N ILE A 89 -18.36 -3.17 -1.07
CA ILE A 89 -18.56 -2.10 -0.08
C ILE A 89 -17.66 -0.90 -0.39
N ASN A 90 -18.27 0.28 -0.54
CA ASN A 90 -17.55 1.55 -0.60
C ASN A 90 -16.98 1.87 0.78
N TYR A 91 -15.68 1.65 0.95
CA TYR A 91 -15.01 2.01 2.18
C TYR A 91 -14.89 3.52 2.32
N ARG A 92 -15.23 4.00 3.51
CA ARG A 92 -14.97 5.40 3.88
C ARG A 92 -13.49 5.57 4.19
N ASP A 93 -12.98 6.79 4.04
CA ASP A 93 -11.59 7.11 4.35
C ASP A 93 -11.20 6.75 5.79
N THR A 94 -12.12 6.88 6.75
CA THR A 94 -11.89 6.48 8.15
C THR A 94 -11.63 4.99 8.31
N GLU A 95 -12.33 4.14 7.55
CA GLU A 95 -12.18 2.69 7.53
C GLU A 95 -10.86 2.30 6.84
N MET A 96 -10.55 2.93 5.71
CA MET A 96 -9.28 2.72 5.00
C MET A 96 -8.08 3.11 5.86
N ARG A 97 -8.13 4.28 6.52
CA ARG A 97 -7.10 4.68 7.48
C ARG A 97 -6.95 3.68 8.63
N ALA A 98 -8.03 3.05 9.08
CA ALA A 98 -7.95 2.00 10.10
C ALA A 98 -7.25 0.73 9.58
N ILE A 99 -7.54 0.31 8.34
CA ILE A 99 -6.86 -0.82 7.69
C ILE A 99 -5.36 -0.53 7.54
N PHE A 100 -4.99 0.64 7.00
CA PHE A 100 -3.59 1.01 6.83
C PHE A 100 -2.84 1.12 8.16
N ARG A 101 -3.48 1.62 9.23
CA ARG A 101 -2.85 1.63 10.56
C ARG A 101 -2.57 0.23 11.09
N LYS A 102 -3.49 -0.73 10.88
CA LYS A 102 -3.26 -2.14 11.24
C LYS A 102 -2.12 -2.75 10.43
N LEU A 103 -2.10 -2.49 9.11
CA LEU A 103 -1.03 -2.97 8.24
C LEU A 103 0.33 -2.38 8.62
N HIS A 104 0.39 -1.08 8.95
CA HIS A 104 1.60 -0.44 9.44
C HIS A 104 2.07 -1.08 10.75
N HIS A 105 1.17 -1.31 11.71
CA HIS A 105 1.53 -1.98 12.96
C HIS A 105 2.13 -3.38 12.71
N ALA A 106 1.47 -4.19 11.89
CA ALA A 106 1.96 -5.52 11.52
C ALA A 106 3.33 -5.46 10.81
N TYR A 107 3.54 -4.49 9.92
CA TYR A 107 4.84 -4.28 9.29
C TYR A 107 5.91 -3.89 10.33
N SER A 108 5.59 -2.99 11.25
CA SER A 108 6.50 -2.60 12.34
C SER A 108 6.89 -3.78 13.23
N ASP A 109 5.95 -4.69 13.51
CA ASP A 109 6.23 -5.92 14.28
C ASP A 109 7.22 -6.83 13.55
N VAL A 110 7.05 -7.00 12.23
CA VAL A 110 7.98 -7.78 11.39
C VAL A 110 9.38 -7.16 11.40
N ILE A 111 9.49 -5.84 11.19
CA ILE A 111 10.79 -5.15 11.18
C ILE A 111 11.45 -5.15 12.57
N SER A 112 10.65 -5.17 13.63
CA SER A 112 11.15 -5.21 15.02
C SER A 112 11.62 -6.61 15.44
N ASN A 113 11.43 -7.63 14.59
CA ASN A 113 11.97 -8.96 14.84
C ASN A 113 13.50 -8.96 14.64
N PRO A 114 14.31 -9.28 15.66
CA PRO A 114 15.78 -9.26 15.55
C PRO A 114 16.34 -10.30 14.58
N PHE A 115 15.55 -11.28 14.16
CA PHE A 115 15.93 -12.30 13.17
C PHE A 115 15.45 -11.96 11.76
N TYR A 116 14.65 -10.90 11.59
CA TYR A 116 14.26 -10.44 10.28
C TYR A 116 15.42 -9.67 9.64
N THR A 117 15.77 -10.05 8.42
CA THR A 117 16.77 -9.31 7.64
C THR A 117 16.04 -8.18 6.90
N PRO A 118 16.34 -6.89 7.17
CA PRO A 118 15.78 -5.79 6.42
C PRO A 118 15.96 -5.98 4.91
N GLU A 119 15.07 -5.42 4.11
CA GLU A 119 15.17 -5.44 2.63
C GLU A 119 14.97 -6.81 1.97
N THR A 120 14.72 -7.87 2.76
CA THR A 120 14.31 -9.17 2.23
C THR A 120 12.80 -9.27 2.09
N THR A 121 12.32 -10.21 1.26
CA THR A 121 10.89 -10.49 1.12
C THR A 121 10.31 -10.97 2.45
N ILE A 122 9.18 -10.40 2.86
CA ILE A 122 8.50 -10.79 4.10
C ILE A 122 7.83 -12.14 3.89
N THR A 123 8.40 -13.17 4.49
CA THR A 123 7.83 -14.52 4.52
C THR A 123 7.43 -14.86 5.94
N SER A 124 6.14 -14.84 6.24
CA SER A 124 5.58 -15.36 7.49
C SER A 124 4.39 -16.25 7.14
N PRO A 125 4.30 -17.47 7.69
CA PRO A 125 3.15 -18.36 7.49
C PRO A 125 1.86 -17.79 8.08
#